data_AF-A0A2V6EFC9-F1
#
_entry.id   AF-A0A2V6EFC9-F1
#
_cell.length_a   1.000
_cell.length_b   1.000
_cell.length_c   1.000
_cell.angle_alpha   90.00
_cell.angle_beta   90.00
_cell.angle_gamma   90.00
#
_symmetry.space_group_name_H-M   'P 1'
#
loop_
_entity.id
_entity.type
_entity.pdbx_description
1 polymer ?
#
loop_
_entity_poly.entity_id
_entity_poly.type
_entity_poly.pdbx_seq_one_letter_code
_entity_poly.pdbx_strand_id
1 'polypeptide(L)'
;EDALQEGRRAVELLPVERDAFAAPDRIQLFSIICAWTGEKDLACEQLANVTQFPSFLTYGRLRLLPFWDPLRGDPRFEKIVASLAPK
;
A
#
# COMPACT_ATOMS: atom_id res chain seq x y z
N GLU A 1 2.07 17.52 6.65
CA GLU A 1 3.16 17.32 5.66
C GLU A 1 4.24 16.39 6.18
N ASP A 2 4.60 16.45 7.47
CA ASP A 2 5.66 15.63 8.08
C ASP A 2 5.50 14.10 7.90
N ALA A 3 4.28 13.58 7.99
CA ALA A 3 4.03 12.13 7.86
C ALA A 3 4.42 11.57 6.48
N LEU A 4 4.23 12.34 5.40
CA LEU A 4 4.60 11.94 4.05
C LEU A 4 6.12 11.95 3.86
N GLN A 5 6.79 12.96 4.42
CA GLN A 5 8.24 13.10 4.36
C GLN A 5 8.93 11.93 5.05
N GLU A 6 8.50 11.60 6.28
CA GLU A 6 9.05 10.47 7.04
C GLU A 6 8.71 9.12 6.38
N GLY A 7 7.51 9.00 5.81
CA GLY A 7 7.09 7.82 5.07
C GLY A 7 7.98 7.54 3.84
N ARG A 8 8.26 8.57 3.02
CA ARG A 8 9.17 8.45 1.87
C ARG A 8 10.55 8.00 2.29
N ARG A 9 11.12 8.66 3.30
CA ARG A 9 12.44 8.33 3.84
C ARG A 9 12.51 6.88 4.33
N ALA A 10 11.45 6.37 4.96
CA ALA A 10 11.40 4.98 5.42
C ALA A 10 11.45 3.95 4.28
N VAL A 11 10.81 4.24 3.14
CA VAL A 11 10.84 3.38 1.95
C VAL A 11 12.21 3.46 1.25
N GLU A 12 12.79 4.65 1.14
CA GLU A 12 14.11 4.87 0.51
C GLU A 12 15.26 4.19 1.26
N LEU A 13 15.18 4.10 2.60
CA LEU A 13 16.25 3.51 3.44
C LEU A 13 16.31 1.98 3.35
N LEU A 14 15.23 1.31 2.95
CA LEU A 14 15.10 -0.15 2.90
C LEU A 14 14.48 -0.59 1.57
N PRO A 15 15.26 -0.53 0.48
CA PRO A 15 14.83 -1.06 -0.81
C PRO A 15 14.45 -2.55 -0.68
N VAL A 16 13.43 -2.99 -1.43
CA VAL A 16 12.88 -4.36 -1.40
C VAL A 16 13.96 -5.41 -1.68
N GLU A 17 14.98 -5.02 -2.44
CA GLU A 17 16.16 -5.82 -2.78
C GLU A 17 17.06 -6.13 -1.56
N ARG A 18 16.99 -5.33 -0.48
CA ARG A 18 17.78 -5.51 0.74
C ARG A 18 17.08 -6.32 1.83
N ASP A 19 15.76 -6.28 1.90
CA ASP A 19 14.98 -7.04 2.89
C ASP A 19 13.56 -7.31 2.37
N ALA A 20 13.43 -8.42 1.64
CA ALA A 20 12.17 -8.86 1.06
C ALA A 20 11.09 -9.22 2.11
N PHE A 21 11.45 -9.35 3.40
CA PHE A 21 10.50 -9.64 4.47
C PHE A 21 9.97 -8.37 5.14
N ALA A 22 10.81 -7.37 5.41
CA ALA A 22 10.39 -6.15 6.11
C ALA A 22 10.00 -4.98 5.18
N ALA A 23 10.47 -4.98 3.92
CA ALA A 23 10.16 -3.90 2.98
C ALA A 23 8.67 -3.83 2.57
N PRO A 24 7.96 -4.95 2.34
CA PRO A 24 6.53 -4.89 2.00
C PRO A 24 5.66 -4.25 3.08
N ASP A 25 6.00 -4.44 4.35
CA ASP A 25 5.27 -3.84 5.48
C ASP A 25 5.46 -2.32 5.56
N ARG A 26 6.66 -1.83 5.21
CA ARG A 26 6.93 -0.39 5.12
C ARG A 26 6.19 0.25 3.94
N ILE A 27 6.15 -0.41 2.79
CA ILE A 27 5.39 0.06 1.62
C ILE A 27 3.90 0.09 1.93
N GLN A 28 3.38 -0.93 2.64
CA GLN A 28 1.99 -0.94 3.10
C GLN A 28 1.69 0.26 4.02
N LEU A 29 2.53 0.50 5.04
CA LEU A 29 2.35 1.62 5.95
C LEU A 29 2.41 2.97 5.20
N PHE A 30 3.35 3.11 4.27
CA PHE A 30 3.46 4.31 3.45
C PHE A 30 2.24 4.51 2.55
N SER A 31 1.68 3.43 1.98
CA SER A 31 0.45 3.47 1.19
C SER A 31 -0.74 3.96 2.03
N ILE A 32 -0.83 3.54 3.29
CA ILE A 32 -1.86 4.02 4.24
C ILE A 32 -1.69 5.53 4.49
N ILE A 33 -0.46 5.99 4.75
CA ILE A 33 -0.17 7.41 4.96
C ILE A 33 -0.60 8.22 3.73
N CYS A 34 -0.23 7.78 2.53
CA CYS A 34 -0.60 8.44 1.27
C CYS A 34 -2.12 8.52 1.09
N ALA A 35 -2.83 7.41 1.36
CA ALA A 35 -4.29 7.38 1.29
C ALA A 35 -4.93 8.40 2.24
N TRP A 36 -4.41 8.52 3.46
CA TRP A 36 -4.96 9.39 4.50
C TRP A 36 -4.65 10.87 4.27
N THR A 37 -3.55 11.19 3.60
CA THR A 37 -3.20 12.57 3.24
C THR A 37 -3.80 13.02 1.90
N GLY A 38 -4.59 12.17 1.24
CA GLY A 38 -5.24 12.47 -0.04
C GLY A 38 -4.38 12.18 -1.28
N GLU A 39 -3.16 11.67 -1.12
CA GLU A 39 -2.24 11.26 -2.18
C GLU A 39 -2.64 9.89 -2.76
N LYS A 40 -3.88 9.79 -3.26
CA LYS A 40 -4.49 8.52 -3.68
C LYS A 40 -3.77 7.85 -4.84
N ASP A 41 -3.23 8.65 -5.75
CA ASP A 41 -2.45 8.17 -6.91
C ASP A 41 -1.23 7.39 -6.44
N LEU A 42 -0.43 8.02 -5.57
CA LEU A 42 0.76 7.41 -4.99
C LEU A 42 0.42 6.20 -4.12
N ALA A 43 -0.66 6.27 -3.34
CA ALA A 43 -1.13 5.13 -2.54
C ALA A 43 -1.44 3.91 -3.43
N CYS A 44 -2.14 4.11 -4.55
CA CYS A 44 -2.48 3.04 -5.47
C CYS A 44 -1.26 2.47 -6.20
N GLU A 45 -0.30 3.33 -6.58
CA GLU A 45 0.96 2.89 -7.19
C GLU A 45 1.78 1.99 -6.26
N GLN A 46 1.95 2.41 -5.01
CA GLN A 46 2.68 1.65 -3.99
C GLN A 46 1.98 0.32 -3.68
N LEU A 47 0.65 0.31 -3.61
CA LEU A 47 -0.12 -0.92 -3.45
C LEU A 47 0.04 -1.87 -4.63
N ALA A 48 0.00 -1.37 -5.87
CA ALA A 48 0.20 -2.21 -7.05
C ALA A 48 1.60 -2.87 -7.03
N ASN A 49 2.64 -2.11 -6.65
CA ASN A 49 3.99 -2.63 -6.53
C ASN A 49 4.10 -3.72 -5.45
N VAL A 50 3.56 -3.48 -4.25
CA VAL A 50 3.69 -4.45 -3.14
C VAL A 50 2.94 -5.76 -3.40
N THR A 51 1.88 -5.75 -4.22
CA THR A 51 1.18 -7.00 -4.60
C THR A 51 2.02 -7.98 -5.42
N GLN A 52 3.14 -7.53 -5.98
CA GLN A 52 4.07 -8.40 -6.72
C GLN A 52 4.99 -9.22 -5.81
N PHE A 53 5.01 -8.91 -4.50
CA PHE A 53 5.88 -9.55 -3.52
C PHE A 53 5.05 -10.29 -2.46
N PRO A 54 5.58 -11.39 -1.87
CA PRO A 54 4.99 -11.97 -0.67
C PRO A 54 4.87 -10.89 0.42
N SER A 55 3.65 -10.61 0.87
CA SER A 55 3.39 -9.57 1.86
C SER A 55 2.16 -9.90 2.69
N PHE A 56 1.96 -9.17 3.79
CA PHE A 56 0.73 -9.25 4.59
C PHE A 56 -0.44 -8.49 3.94
N LEU A 57 -0.31 -8.02 2.68
CA LEU A 57 -1.39 -7.38 1.95
C LEU A 57 -2.27 -8.45 1.29
N THR A 58 -3.39 -8.78 1.93
CA THR A 58 -4.35 -9.77 1.42
C THR A 58 -5.65 -9.11 0.95
N TYR A 59 -6.40 -9.81 0.10
CA TYR A 59 -7.76 -9.41 -0.30
C TYR A 59 -8.64 -8.99 0.88
N GLY A 60 -8.68 -9.82 1.93
CA GLY A 60 -9.49 -9.55 3.12
C GLY A 60 -9.05 -8.26 3.82
N ARG A 61 -7.75 -8.00 3.92
CA ARG A 61 -7.22 -6.79 4.56
C ARG A 61 -7.54 -5.54 3.76
N LEU A 62 -7.43 -5.58 2.43
CA LEU A 62 -7.82 -4.46 1.57
C LEU A 62 -9.33 -4.18 1.62
N ARG A 63 -10.16 -5.22 1.71
CA ARG A 63 -11.63 -5.07 1.69
C ARG A 63 -12.22 -4.68 3.06
N LEU A 64 -11.61 -5.12 4.17
CA LEU A 64 -12.20 -5.03 5.51
C LEU A 64 -11.57 -3.97 6.41
N LEU A 65 -10.28 -3.67 6.28
CA LEU A 65 -9.63 -2.72 7.19
C LEU A 65 -10.00 -1.27 6.82
N PRO A 66 -10.36 -0.43 7.82
CA PRO A 66 -10.79 0.96 7.57
C PRO A 66 -9.67 1.86 7.05
N PHE A 67 -8.42 1.40 7.12
CA PHE A 67 -7.26 2.13 6.61
C PHE A 67 -7.41 2.50 5.13
N TRP A 68 -8.16 1.69 4.38
CA TRP A 68 -8.36 1.86 2.93
C TRP A 68 -9.64 2.60 2.58
N ASP A 69 -10.44 3.02 3.56
CA ASP A 69 -11.68 3.76 3.31
C ASP A 69 -11.50 4.99 2.41
N PRO A 70 -10.39 5.77 2.51
CA PRO A 70 -10.14 6.89 1.59
C PRO A 70 -9.94 6.48 0.13
N LEU A 71 -9.56 5.23 -0.15
CA LEU A 71 -9.34 4.71 -1.51
C LEU A 71 -10.57 3.97 -2.07
N ARG A 72 -11.57 3.64 -1.25
CA ARG A 72 -12.78 2.94 -1.72
C ARG A 72 -13.50 3.76 -2.79
N GLY A 73 -13.93 3.08 -3.86
CA GLY A 73 -14.55 3.71 -5.02
C GLY A 73 -13.55 4.32 -6.01
N ASP A 74 -12.24 4.33 -5.72
CA ASP A 74 -11.22 4.58 -6.75
C ASP A 74 -11.08 3.34 -7.65
N PRO A 75 -11.30 3.45 -8.98
CA PRO A 75 -11.24 2.31 -9.88
C PRO A 75 -9.90 1.55 -9.85
N ARG A 76 -8.79 2.24 -9.55
CA ARG A 76 -7.46 1.64 -9.47
C ARG A 76 -7.34 0.76 -8.23
N PHE A 77 -7.83 1.24 -7.10
CA PHE A 77 -7.88 0.48 -5.86
C PHE A 77 -8.76 -0.77 -6.01
N GLU A 78 -9.97 -0.61 -6.55
CA GLU A 78 -10.90 -1.74 -6.75
C GLU A 78 -10.31 -2.81 -7.69
N LYS A 79 -9.53 -2.41 -8.70
CA LYS A 79 -8.80 -3.34 -9.57
C LYS A 79 -7.75 -4.15 -8.81
N ILE A 80 -7.00 -3.51 -7.91
CA ILE A 80 -6.03 -4.20 -7.05
C ILE A 80 -6.75 -5.20 -6.14
N VAL A 81 -7.83 -4.77 -5.47
CA VAL A 81 -8.65 -5.66 -4.64
C VAL A 81 -9.16 -6.86 -5.43
N ALA A 82 -9.74 -6.65 -6.62
CA ALA A 82 -10.25 -7.71 -7.47
C ALA A 82 -9.16 -8.71 -7.88
N SER A 83 -7.93 -8.24 -8.15
CA SER A 83 -6.80 -9.10 -8.53
C SER A 83 -6.37 -10.08 -7.43
N LEU A 84 -6.61 -9.76 -6.16
CA LEU A 84 -6.29 -10.60 -5.02
C LEU A 84 -7.45 -11.50 -4.57
N ALA A 85 -8.63 -11.38 -5.19
CA ALA A 85 -9.81 -12.13 -4.79
C ALA A 85 -9.57 -13.66 -4.89
N PRO A 86 -10.10 -14.45 -3.94
CA PRO A 86 -10.09 -15.91 -4.05
C PRO A 86 -10.76 -16.36 -5.35
N LYS A 87 -10.22 -17.41 -5.98
CA LYS A 87 -10.84 -18.06 -7.13
C LYS A 87 -11.89 -19.08 -6.70
#